data_AF-A0A965IDU3-F1
#
_entry.id   AF-A0A965IDU3-F1
#
_cell.length_a   1.000
_cell.length_b   1.000
_cell.length_c   1.000
_cell.angle_alpha   90.00
_cell.angle_beta   90.00
_cell.angle_gamma   90.00
#
_symmetry.space_group_name_H-M   'P 1'
#
loop_
_entity.id
_entity.type
_entity.pdbx_description
1 polymer ?
#
loop_
_entity_poly.entity_id
_entity_poly.type
_entity_poly.pdbx_seq_one_letter_code
_entity_poly.pdbx_strand_id
1 'polypeptide(L)'
;MIPIVASLLGTLAQNGLGLLSSALQAKGKEVVENALGVKISDNPSPEEVSKLRQLQYDHEERLIELGIMKAQAELEELKVFALASQNEDNNVTDRWKADMGSDSWLSKNIRPMSLVAIFVGYFIFAMMSAFGLNANESYVQLLGQWGMLIMGAYFGGRTIEKLADMRSRK
;
A
#
# COMPACT_ATOMS: atom_id res chain seq x y z
N MET A 1 -15.53 54.41 -6.28
CA MET A 1 -15.71 53.36 -7.29
C MET A 1 -16.99 53.65 -8.04
N ILE A 2 -16.87 53.75 -9.36
CA ILE A 2 -17.77 54.49 -10.25
C ILE A 2 -18.99 53.59 -10.60
N PRO A 3 -20.22 54.14 -10.66
CA PRO A 3 -21.45 53.41 -11.00
C PRO A 3 -21.42 52.64 -12.34
N ILE A 4 -20.46 52.94 -13.22
CA ILE A 4 -20.29 52.35 -14.56
C ILE A 4 -19.81 50.87 -14.50
N VAL A 5 -18.95 50.52 -13.54
CA VAL A 5 -18.51 49.12 -13.38
C VAL A 5 -19.65 48.25 -12.84
N ALA A 6 -20.51 48.83 -12.00
CA ALA A 6 -21.68 48.14 -11.46
C ALA A 6 -22.72 47.83 -12.55
N SER A 7 -22.90 48.72 -13.54
CA SER A 7 -23.80 48.45 -14.68
C SER A 7 -23.28 47.32 -15.58
N LEU A 8 -21.98 47.27 -15.88
CA LEU A 8 -21.39 46.19 -16.67
C LEU A 8 -21.50 44.84 -15.96
N LEU A 9 -21.16 44.78 -14.66
CA LEU A 9 -21.30 43.57 -13.85
C LEU A 9 -22.75 43.08 -13.76
N GLY A 10 -23.71 44.01 -13.59
CA GLY A 10 -25.13 43.71 -13.59
C GLY A 10 -25.62 43.13 -14.92
N THR A 11 -25.22 43.73 -16.05
CA THR A 11 -25.57 43.25 -17.39
C THR A 11 -24.95 41.89 -17.70
N LEU A 12 -23.70 41.65 -17.31
CA LEU A 12 -23.04 40.35 -17.48
C LEU A 12 -23.72 39.26 -16.64
N ALA A 13 -24.00 39.54 -15.37
CA ALA A 13 -24.68 38.61 -14.47
C ALA A 13 -26.12 38.26 -14.95
N GLN A 14 -26.89 39.26 -15.38
CA GLN A 14 -28.25 39.04 -15.92
C GLN A 14 -28.25 38.23 -17.22
N ASN A 15 -27.18 38.29 -18.00
CA ASN A 15 -27.03 37.54 -19.25
C ASN A 15 -26.31 36.18 -19.07
N GLY A 16 -26.21 35.66 -17.84
CA GLY A 16 -25.61 34.35 -17.58
C GLY A 16 -24.08 34.31 -17.68
N LEU A 17 -23.42 35.47 -17.83
CA LEU A 17 -21.96 35.60 -17.86
C LEU A 17 -21.40 35.74 -16.43
N GLY A 18 -21.87 34.88 -15.53
CA GLY A 18 -21.59 34.96 -14.09
C GLY A 18 -20.10 34.80 -13.76
N LEU A 19 -19.41 33.85 -14.40
CA LEU A 19 -17.98 33.65 -14.21
C LEU A 19 -17.14 34.83 -14.69
N LEU A 20 -17.53 35.44 -15.83
CA LEU A 20 -16.88 36.67 -16.33
C LEU A 20 -17.14 37.85 -15.40
N SER A 21 -18.37 38.01 -14.89
CA SER A 21 -18.69 39.02 -13.88
C SER A 21 -17.86 38.84 -12.60
N SER A 22 -17.76 37.62 -12.08
CA SER A 22 -16.95 37.32 -10.90
C SER A 22 -15.46 37.52 -11.15
N ALA A 23 -14.96 37.15 -12.33
CA ALA A 23 -13.55 37.37 -12.72
C ALA A 23 -13.21 38.87 -12.85
N LEU A 24 -14.10 39.65 -13.46
CA LEU A 24 -13.97 41.10 -13.57
C LEU A 24 -13.99 41.79 -12.21
N GLN A 25 -14.85 41.32 -11.29
CA GLN A 25 -14.92 41.83 -9.93
C GLN A 25 -13.68 41.47 -9.09
N ALA A 26 -13.12 40.27 -9.28
CA ALA A 26 -11.98 39.77 -8.49
C ALA A 26 -10.60 40.23 -9.01
N LYS A 27 -10.43 40.32 -10.33
CA LYS A 27 -9.13 40.60 -10.97
C LYS A 27 -9.07 41.91 -11.74
N GLY A 28 -10.19 42.60 -11.92
CA GLY A 28 -10.27 43.86 -12.65
C GLY A 28 -10.34 43.67 -14.17
N LYS A 29 -10.86 44.70 -14.85
CA LYS A 29 -11.19 44.68 -16.27
C LYS A 29 -9.99 44.42 -17.18
N GLU A 30 -8.91 45.17 -17.01
CA GLU A 30 -7.71 45.09 -17.86
C GLU A 30 -7.03 43.71 -17.82
N VAL A 31 -7.04 43.04 -16.66
CA VAL A 31 -6.41 41.72 -16.50
C VAL A 31 -7.23 40.64 -17.22
N VAL A 32 -8.56 40.74 -17.15
CA VAL A 32 -9.48 39.81 -17.81
C VAL A 32 -9.47 40.02 -19.34
N GLU A 33 -9.42 41.27 -19.80
CA GLU A 33 -9.31 41.60 -21.23
C GLU A 33 -7.99 41.10 -21.84
N ASN A 34 -6.87 41.24 -21.13
CA ASN A 34 -5.57 40.72 -21.57
C ASN A 34 -5.53 39.19 -21.58
N ALA A 35 -6.17 38.53 -20.61
CA ALA A 35 -6.21 37.07 -20.53
C ALA A 35 -7.10 36.43 -21.61
N LEU A 36 -8.19 37.10 -21.98
CA LEU A 36 -9.13 36.63 -23.02
C LEU A 36 -8.78 37.16 -24.41
N GLY A 37 -7.91 38.16 -24.52
CA GLY A 37 -7.57 38.82 -25.78
C GLY A 37 -8.71 39.61 -26.42
N VAL A 38 -9.73 39.98 -25.63
CA VAL A 38 -10.96 40.64 -26.10
C VAL A 38 -11.23 41.88 -25.24
N LYS A 39 -11.46 43.04 -25.88
CA LYS A 39 -11.90 44.26 -25.20
C LYS A 39 -13.39 44.17 -24.86
N ILE A 40 -13.75 44.43 -23.61
CA ILE A 40 -15.12 44.33 -23.10
C ILE A 40 -15.70 45.75 -23.03
N SER A 41 -16.68 46.03 -23.87
CA SER A 41 -17.40 47.32 -23.85
C SER A 41 -18.17 47.50 -22.54
N ASP A 42 -18.29 48.75 -22.05
CA ASP A 42 -19.03 49.09 -20.83
C ASP A 42 -20.54 48.92 -20.97
N ASN A 43 -21.05 48.90 -22.21
CA ASN A 43 -22.44 48.59 -22.54
C ASN A 43 -22.48 47.64 -23.75
N PRO A 44 -22.29 46.33 -23.54
CA PRO A 44 -22.10 45.37 -24.61
C PRO A 44 -23.38 45.20 -25.43
N SER A 45 -23.25 45.17 -26.75
CA SER A 45 -24.35 44.89 -27.67
C SER A 45 -24.82 43.42 -27.52
N PRO A 46 -26.07 43.07 -27.89
CA PRO A 46 -26.55 41.68 -27.84
C PRO A 46 -25.65 40.68 -28.59
N GLU A 47 -24.91 41.11 -29.62
CA GLU A 47 -23.97 40.29 -30.39
C GLU A 47 -22.62 40.11 -29.67
N GLU A 48 -22.17 41.10 -28.91
CA GLU A 48 -20.95 40.99 -28.10
C GLU A 48 -21.18 40.06 -26.91
N VAL A 49 -22.38 40.13 -26.31
CA VAL A 49 -22.82 39.25 -25.22
C VAL A 49 -22.84 37.78 -25.67
N SER A 50 -23.30 37.48 -26.88
CA SER A 50 -23.33 36.11 -27.40
C SER A 50 -21.92 35.57 -27.68
N LYS A 51 -21.03 36.39 -28.24
CA LYS A 51 -19.61 36.03 -28.46
C LYS A 51 -18.86 35.78 -27.15
N LEU A 52 -19.06 36.63 -26.15
CA LEU A 52 -18.48 36.44 -24.82
C LEU A 52 -19.00 35.16 -24.14
N ARG A 53 -20.28 34.83 -24.36
CA ARG A 53 -20.88 33.60 -23.84
C ARG A 53 -20.26 32.36 -24.49
N GLN A 54 -20.02 32.39 -25.79
CA GLN A 54 -19.35 31.30 -26.49
C GLN A 54 -17.91 31.10 -26.00
N LEU A 55 -17.14 32.19 -25.84
CA LEU A 55 -15.80 32.15 -25.25
C LEU A 55 -15.79 31.60 -23.82
N GLN A 56 -16.80 31.94 -23.01
CA GLN A 56 -16.93 31.40 -21.66
C GLN A 56 -17.18 29.89 -21.70
N TYR A 57 -18.08 29.42 -22.57
CA TYR A 57 -18.34 27.98 -22.72
C TYR A 57 -17.10 27.21 -23.21
N ASP A 58 -16.38 27.73 -24.20
CA ASP A 58 -15.15 27.11 -24.71
C ASP A 58 -14.07 27.02 -23.60
N HIS A 59 -14.00 28.03 -22.73
CA HIS A 59 -13.08 28.02 -21.60
C HIS A 59 -13.50 27.02 -20.51
N GLU A 60 -14.79 26.97 -20.19
CA GLU A 60 -15.35 26.00 -19.25
C GLU A 60 -15.10 24.55 -19.72
N GLU A 61 -15.32 24.27 -21.01
CA GLU A 61 -15.05 22.96 -21.61
C GLU A 61 -13.57 22.58 -21.50
N ARG A 62 -12.66 23.50 -21.85
CA ARG A 62 -11.22 23.28 -21.70
C ARG A 62 -10.79 23.04 -20.26
N LEU A 63 -11.38 23.75 -19.29
CA LEU A 63 -11.09 23.53 -17.86
C LEU A 63 -11.55 22.15 -17.39
N ILE A 64 -12.72 21.70 -17.85
CA ILE A 64 -13.23 20.36 -17.55
C ILE A 64 -12.31 19.30 -18.16
N GLU A 65 -11.90 19.47 -19.42
CA GLU A 65 -11.00 18.54 -20.10
C GLU A 65 -9.65 18.43 -19.38
N LEU A 66 -9.03 19.56 -19.03
CA LEU A 66 -7.80 19.59 -18.23
C LEU A 66 -7.97 18.93 -16.86
N GLY A 67 -9.13 19.13 -16.22
CA GLY A 67 -9.47 18.47 -14.96
C GLY A 67 -9.53 16.95 -15.11
N ILE A 68 -10.17 16.44 -16.16
CA ILE A 68 -10.26 15.01 -16.47
C ILE A 68 -8.87 14.45 -16.78
N MET A 69 -8.07 15.13 -17.61
CA MET A 69 -6.70 14.71 -17.93
C MET A 69 -5.83 14.63 -16.68
N LYS A 70 -5.91 15.62 -15.79
CA LYS A 70 -5.18 15.61 -14.53
C LYS A 70 -5.60 14.44 -13.64
N ALA A 71 -6.91 14.22 -13.48
CA ALA A 71 -7.43 13.10 -12.69
C ALA A 71 -7.00 11.74 -13.27
N GLN A 72 -6.96 11.61 -14.60
CA GLN A 72 -6.45 10.41 -15.27
C GLN A 72 -4.96 10.20 -15.01
N ALA A 73 -4.14 11.26 -15.07
CA ALA A 73 -2.71 11.19 -14.80
C ALA A 73 -2.42 10.78 -13.34
N GLU A 74 -3.12 11.38 -12.36
CA GLU A 74 -3.00 11.01 -10.94
C GLU A 74 -3.41 9.54 -10.71
N LEU A 75 -4.45 9.08 -11.39
CA LEU A 75 -4.92 7.69 -11.28
C LEU A 75 -3.92 6.70 -11.90
N GLU A 76 -3.27 7.07 -13.00
CA GLU A 76 -2.22 6.26 -13.61
C GLU A 76 -0.97 6.18 -12.72
N GLU A 77 -0.56 7.29 -12.11
CA GLU A 77 0.55 7.31 -11.15
C GLU A 77 0.27 6.38 -9.95
N LEU A 78 -0.94 6.43 -9.39
CA LEU A 78 -1.37 5.53 -8.31
C LEU A 78 -1.34 4.06 -8.74
N LYS A 79 -1.76 3.73 -9.96
CA LYS A 79 -1.68 2.37 -10.49
C LYS A 79 -0.24 1.89 -10.64
N VAL A 80 0.64 2.73 -11.18
CA VAL A 80 2.07 2.39 -11.33
C VAL A 80 2.69 2.13 -9.95
N PHE A 81 2.40 2.98 -8.96
CA PHE A 81 2.86 2.77 -7.59
C PHE A 81 2.32 1.46 -6.99
N ALA A 82 1.02 1.19 -7.13
CA ALA A 82 0.40 -0.04 -6.63
C ALA A 82 1.00 -1.30 -7.28
N LEU A 83 1.25 -1.26 -8.60
CA LEU A 83 1.90 -2.35 -9.33
C LEU A 83 3.34 -2.55 -8.89
N ALA A 84 4.09 -1.47 -8.65
CA ALA A 84 5.46 -1.55 -8.13
C ALA A 84 5.48 -2.20 -6.74
N SER A 85 4.61 -1.76 -5.83
CA SER A 85 4.46 -2.36 -4.50
C SER A 85 4.07 -3.83 -4.58
N GLN A 86 3.11 -4.18 -5.44
CA GLN A 86 2.70 -5.57 -5.64
C GLN A 86 3.85 -6.43 -6.19
N ASN A 87 4.65 -5.91 -7.11
CA ASN A 87 5.82 -6.63 -7.63
C ASN A 87 6.89 -6.83 -6.56
N GLU A 88 7.14 -5.85 -5.70
CA GLU A 88 8.05 -6.01 -4.55
C GLU A 88 7.55 -7.10 -3.60
N ASP A 89 6.27 -7.07 -3.23
CA ASP A 89 5.65 -8.08 -2.37
C ASP A 89 5.69 -9.49 -2.99
N ASN A 90 5.44 -9.58 -4.31
CA ASN A 90 5.55 -10.84 -5.05
C ASN A 90 7.00 -11.36 -5.05
N ASN A 91 7.99 -10.49 -5.27
CA ASN A 91 9.41 -10.88 -5.22
C ASN A 91 9.83 -11.36 -3.82
N VAL A 92 9.36 -10.69 -2.76
CA VAL A 92 9.59 -11.15 -1.38
C VAL A 92 8.95 -12.51 -1.16
N THR A 93 7.70 -12.67 -1.58
CA THR A 93 6.96 -13.92 -1.49
C THR A 93 7.65 -15.05 -2.25
N ASP A 94 8.15 -14.80 -3.45
CA ASP A 94 8.83 -15.78 -4.28
C ASP A 94 10.20 -16.16 -3.71
N ARG A 95 10.92 -15.21 -3.09
CA ARG A 95 12.14 -15.51 -2.32
C ARG A 95 11.82 -16.40 -1.12
N TRP A 96 10.77 -16.09 -0.37
CA TRP A 96 10.34 -16.90 0.78
C TRP A 96 9.88 -18.28 0.35
N LYS A 97 9.15 -18.39 -0.76
CA LYS A 97 8.78 -19.68 -1.38
C LYS A 97 10.00 -20.45 -1.87
N ALA A 98 11.03 -19.79 -2.39
CA ALA A 98 12.27 -20.44 -2.79
C ALA A 98 13.06 -20.96 -1.57
N ASP A 99 13.13 -20.17 -0.49
CA ASP A 99 13.75 -20.58 0.78
C ASP A 99 12.98 -21.75 1.44
N MET A 100 11.65 -21.69 1.41
CA MET A 100 10.76 -22.78 1.83
C MET A 100 10.73 -23.94 0.83
N GLY A 101 11.19 -23.71 -0.41
CA GLY A 101 11.25 -24.67 -1.51
C GLY A 101 12.43 -25.63 -1.40
N SER A 102 13.28 -25.47 -0.38
CA SER A 102 14.15 -26.55 0.09
C SER A 102 13.30 -27.62 0.78
N ASP A 103 12.54 -28.33 -0.03
CA ASP A 103 11.70 -29.47 0.32
C ASP A 103 12.58 -30.71 0.61
N SER A 104 13.69 -30.48 1.32
CA SER A 104 14.72 -31.46 1.57
C SER A 104 14.13 -32.54 2.47
N TRP A 105 14.34 -33.79 2.07
CA TRP A 105 13.94 -34.95 2.87
C TRP A 105 14.47 -34.84 4.31
N LEU A 106 15.66 -34.27 4.48
CA LEU A 106 16.27 -34.05 5.79
C LEU A 106 15.44 -33.08 6.66
N SER A 107 14.99 -31.94 6.12
CA SER A 107 14.17 -30.96 6.85
C SER A 107 12.84 -31.56 7.31
N LYS A 108 12.21 -32.40 6.48
CA LYS A 108 10.95 -33.08 6.81
C LYS A 108 11.13 -34.12 7.92
N ASN A 109 12.29 -34.78 7.96
CA ASN A 109 12.54 -35.88 8.88
C ASN A 109 13.42 -35.51 10.08
N ILE A 110 13.96 -34.28 10.17
CA ILE A 110 14.92 -33.92 11.24
C ILE A 110 14.32 -34.08 12.64
N ARG A 111 13.02 -33.81 12.80
CA ARG A 111 12.30 -33.96 14.08
C ARG A 111 12.18 -35.42 14.52
N PRO A 112 11.64 -36.36 13.72
CA PRO A 112 11.64 -37.76 14.10
C PRO A 112 13.06 -38.35 14.20
N MET A 113 14.01 -37.92 13.35
CA MET A 113 15.38 -38.41 13.41
C MET A 113 16.14 -37.97 14.66
N SER A 114 15.90 -36.76 15.19
CA SER A 114 16.53 -36.33 16.43
C SER A 114 16.10 -37.16 17.63
N LEU A 115 14.84 -37.60 17.67
CA LEU A 115 14.35 -38.56 18.66
C LEU A 115 15.08 -39.90 18.52
N VAL A 116 15.13 -40.45 17.31
CA VAL A 116 15.83 -41.72 17.04
C VAL A 116 17.29 -41.63 17.45
N ALA A 117 17.98 -40.52 17.15
CA ALA A 117 19.38 -40.30 17.51
C ALA A 117 19.61 -40.34 19.03
N ILE A 118 18.74 -39.68 19.81
CA ILE A 118 18.82 -39.72 21.29
C ILE A 118 18.57 -41.13 21.82
N PHE A 119 17.58 -41.84 21.28
CA PHE A 119 17.32 -43.23 21.68
C PHE A 119 18.51 -44.13 21.36
N VAL A 120 19.08 -44.03 20.16
CA VAL A 120 20.26 -44.80 19.76
C VAL A 120 21.44 -44.49 20.67
N GLY A 121 21.71 -43.22 20.96
CA GLY A 121 22.77 -42.83 21.91
C GLY A 121 22.55 -43.41 23.31
N TYR A 122 21.30 -43.41 23.78
CA TYR A 122 20.94 -43.99 25.07
C TYR A 122 21.15 -45.51 25.08
N PHE A 123 20.71 -46.21 24.03
CA PHE A 123 20.92 -47.65 23.88
C PHE A 123 22.40 -48.01 23.80
N ILE A 124 23.24 -47.22 23.13
CA ILE A 124 24.68 -47.44 23.08
C ILE A 124 25.29 -47.36 24.49
N PHE A 125 24.98 -46.31 25.28
CA PHE A 125 25.48 -46.21 26.64
C PHE A 125 24.94 -47.31 27.57
N ALA A 126 23.67 -47.70 27.40
CA ALA A 126 23.09 -48.82 28.14
C ALA A 126 23.80 -50.15 27.81
N MET A 127 24.08 -50.40 26.53
CA MET A 127 24.83 -51.59 26.09
C MET A 127 26.28 -51.57 26.58
N MET A 128 26.97 -50.42 26.52
CA MET A 128 28.32 -50.28 27.09
C MET A 128 28.33 -50.65 28.57
N SER A 129 27.36 -50.14 29.34
CA SER A 129 27.19 -50.48 30.76
C SER A 129 26.96 -51.99 30.96
N ALA A 130 26.13 -52.62 30.12
CA ALA A 130 25.88 -54.06 30.18
C ALA A 130 27.14 -54.92 29.90
N PHE A 131 28.08 -54.41 29.09
CA PHE A 131 29.39 -55.04 28.83
C PHE A 131 30.50 -54.61 29.82
N GLY A 132 30.16 -53.86 30.88
CA GLY A 132 31.13 -53.40 31.88
C GLY A 132 32.05 -52.26 31.41
N LEU A 133 31.72 -51.60 30.29
CA LEU A 133 32.44 -50.42 29.79
C LEU A 133 31.86 -49.17 30.44
N ASN A 134 32.68 -48.48 31.24
CA ASN A 134 32.27 -47.24 31.90
C ASN A 134 32.36 -46.06 30.92
N ALA A 135 31.20 -45.57 30.47
CA ALA A 135 31.11 -44.28 29.80
C ALA A 135 31.30 -43.15 30.82
N ASN A 136 31.90 -42.03 30.41
CA ASN A 136 32.06 -40.87 31.28
C ASN A 136 30.67 -40.32 31.68
N GLU A 137 30.43 -40.26 32.99
CA GLU A 137 29.15 -39.89 33.58
C GLU A 137 28.66 -38.51 33.10
N SER A 138 29.56 -37.55 32.86
CA SER A 138 29.18 -36.23 32.35
C SER A 138 28.51 -36.31 30.97
N TYR A 139 28.94 -37.22 30.09
CA TYR A 139 28.30 -37.40 28.78
C TYR A 139 26.96 -38.12 28.87
N VAL A 140 26.82 -39.06 29.81
CA VAL A 140 25.54 -39.75 30.06
C VAL A 140 24.51 -38.77 30.62
N GLN A 141 24.90 -37.96 31.60
CA GLN A 141 24.04 -36.92 32.16
C GLN A 141 23.66 -35.87 31.11
N LEU A 142 24.61 -35.43 30.28
CA LEU A 142 24.35 -34.52 29.17
C LEU A 142 23.31 -35.11 28.22
N LEU A 143 23.49 -36.35 27.75
CA LEU A 143 22.53 -37.02 26.88
C LEU A 143 21.11 -37.08 27.50
N GLY A 144 21.01 -37.33 28.81
CA GLY A 144 19.75 -37.28 29.54
C GLY A 144 19.09 -35.91 29.53
N GLN A 145 19.86 -34.84 29.76
CA GLN A 145 19.36 -33.46 29.71
C GLN A 145 18.86 -33.08 28.30
N TRP A 146 19.64 -33.41 27.27
CA TRP A 146 19.23 -33.21 25.87
C TRP A 146 17.99 -34.04 25.52
N GLY A 147 17.89 -35.26 26.04
CA GLY A 147 16.71 -36.11 25.90
C GLY A 147 15.46 -35.46 26.47
N MET A 148 15.54 -34.91 27.69
CA MET A 148 14.41 -34.19 28.29
C MET A 148 13.98 -32.98 27.45
N LEU A 149 14.95 -32.19 26.96
CA LEU A 149 14.67 -31.02 26.12
C LEU A 149 14.02 -31.40 24.78
N ILE A 150 14.57 -32.41 24.08
CA ILE A 150 14.07 -32.85 22.77
C ILE A 150 12.67 -33.47 22.91
N MET A 151 12.45 -34.31 23.93
CA MET A 151 11.13 -34.89 24.22
C MET A 151 10.12 -33.80 24.58
N GLY A 152 10.52 -32.83 25.42
CA GLY A 152 9.70 -31.68 25.79
C GLY A 152 9.33 -30.81 24.58
N ALA A 153 10.27 -30.51 23.70
CA ALA A 153 10.01 -29.75 22.48
C ALA A 153 9.09 -30.51 21.51
N TYR A 154 9.32 -31.81 21.30
CA TYR A 154 8.55 -32.61 20.35
C TYR A 154 7.10 -32.85 20.79
N PHE A 155 6.89 -33.24 22.04
CA PHE A 155 5.55 -33.53 22.57
C PHE A 155 4.87 -32.30 23.20
N GLY A 156 5.64 -31.39 23.79
CA GLY A 156 5.14 -30.17 24.44
C GLY A 156 4.86 -29.03 23.46
N GLY A 157 5.61 -28.92 22.34
CA GLY A 157 5.42 -27.86 21.35
C GLY A 157 3.98 -27.75 20.85
N ARG A 158 3.39 -28.87 20.41
CA ARG A 158 1.98 -28.92 19.96
C ARG A 158 0.96 -28.57 21.06
N THR A 159 1.30 -28.82 22.32
CA THR A 159 0.42 -28.52 23.46
C THR A 159 0.43 -27.02 23.75
N ILE A 160 1.61 -26.40 23.71
CA ILE A 160 1.78 -24.95 23.88
C ILE A 160 1.12 -24.20 22.72
N GLU A 161 1.31 -24.65 21.47
CA GLU A 161 0.64 -24.08 20.29
C GLU A 161 -0.89 -24.07 20.46
N LYS A 162 -1.49 -25.20 20.85
CA LYS A 162 -2.94 -25.30 21.09
C LYS A 162 -3.42 -24.41 22.23
N LEU A 163 -2.66 -24.30 23.31
CA LEU A 163 -2.99 -23.43 24.45
C LEU A 163 -2.94 -21.95 24.06
N ALA A 164 -1.95 -21.55 23.26
CA ALA A 164 -1.83 -20.20 22.74
C ALA A 164 -3.01 -19.84 21.81
N ASP A 165 -3.39 -20.75 20.90
CA ASP A 165 -4.54 -20.58 20.01
C ASP A 165 -5.88 -20.47 20.75
N MET A 166 -6.06 -21.23 21.83
CA MET A 166 -7.27 -21.11 22.66
C MET A 166 -7.32 -19.79 23.42
N ARG A 167 -6.17 -19.22 23.78
CA ARG A 167 -6.08 -17.94 24.48
C ARG A 167 -6.29 -16.74 23.55
N SER A 168 -5.88 -16.82 22.28
CA SER A 168 -6.08 -15.74 21.30
C SER A 168 -7.53 -15.64 20.79
N ARG A 169 -8.31 -16.72 20.92
CA ARG A 169 -9.73 -16.79 20.54
C ARG A 169 -10.71 -16.37 21.66
N LYS A 170 -10.21 -16.02 22.84
CA LYS A 170 -11.01 -15.43 23.94
C LYS A 170 -10.80 -13.94 23.99
#